data_AF-A0A953P3C2-F1
#
_entry.id   AF-A0A953P3C2-F1
#
_cell.length_a   1.000
_cell.length_b   1.000
_cell.length_c   1.000
_cell.angle_alpha   90.00
_cell.angle_beta   90.00
_cell.angle_gamma   90.00
#
_symmetry.space_group_name_H-M   'P 1'
#
loop_
_entity.id
_entity.type
_entity.pdbx_description
1 polymer ?
#
loop_
_entity_poly.entity_id
_entity_poly.type
_entity_poly.pdbx_seq_one_letter_code
_entity_poly.pdbx_strand_id
1 'polypeptide(L)'
;MKEGSDVNLKFAQDLSSKTAVEGDSINLTLDQDLKIGDTVICKAGAKAVGTVTHSKKAGMMGHAGELSMRLEYLLVGDTRLRLRGSKGKEGQGKEGTAVALTVLFGPIGLLKKGKNIEIKQGTPLAAYTDEIYVVPGPK
;
A
#
# COMPACT_ATOMS: atom_id res chain seq x y z
N MET A 1 -6.40 -7.18 -17.29
CA MET A 1 -6.94 -7.43 -15.93
C MET A 1 -7.95 -6.38 -15.60
N LYS A 2 -8.93 -6.73 -14.77
CA LYS A 2 -9.99 -5.81 -14.36
C LYS A 2 -9.50 -4.92 -13.22
N GLU A 3 -10.17 -3.80 -13.04
CA GLU A 3 -10.08 -3.00 -11.81
C GLU A 3 -10.42 -3.87 -10.59
N GLY A 4 -9.76 -3.63 -9.45
CA GLY A 4 -9.97 -4.36 -8.20
C GLY A 4 -9.28 -5.72 -8.12
N SER A 5 -8.38 -6.05 -9.04
CA SER A 5 -7.61 -7.31 -9.02
C SER A 5 -6.63 -7.31 -7.85
N ASP A 6 -6.51 -8.43 -7.13
CA ASP A 6 -5.61 -8.56 -5.98
C ASP A 6 -4.12 -8.41 -6.39
N VAL A 7 -3.39 -7.61 -5.63
CA VAL A 7 -1.95 -7.36 -5.77
C VAL A 7 -1.31 -7.55 -4.39
N ASN A 8 -0.52 -8.61 -4.23
CA ASN A 8 0.15 -8.93 -2.96
C ASN A 8 1.47 -8.17 -2.89
N LEU A 9 1.56 -7.18 -1.99
CA LEU A 9 2.78 -6.42 -1.75
C LEU A 9 3.40 -6.79 -0.41
N LYS A 10 4.64 -6.34 -0.21
CA LYS A 10 5.29 -6.27 1.10
C LYS A 10 6.10 -5.00 1.25
N PHE A 11 6.26 -4.56 2.49
CA PHE A 11 7.12 -3.41 2.81
C PHE A 11 8.57 -3.71 2.44
N ALA A 12 9.21 -2.83 1.68
CA ALA A 12 10.61 -2.99 1.29
C ALA A 12 11.58 -2.33 2.28
N GLN A 13 11.06 -1.68 3.32
CA GLN A 13 11.79 -0.98 4.37
C GLN A 13 10.98 -0.98 5.66
N ASP A 14 11.66 -0.76 6.78
CA ASP A 14 10.99 -0.46 8.05
C ASP A 14 10.28 0.90 7.99
N LEU A 15 9.10 1.01 8.59
CA LEU A 15 8.33 2.23 8.70
C LEU A 15 7.82 2.42 10.13
N SER A 16 7.85 3.64 10.65
CA SER A 16 7.37 3.93 12.01
C SER A 16 6.62 5.24 12.10
N SER A 17 5.54 5.27 12.91
CA SER A 17 4.83 6.52 13.22
C SER A 17 5.68 7.54 14.00
N LYS A 18 6.84 7.13 14.53
CA LYS A 18 7.76 8.02 15.24
C LYS A 18 8.60 8.87 14.29
N THR A 19 8.97 8.30 13.15
CA THR A 19 9.98 8.86 12.23
C THR A 19 9.42 9.22 10.87
N ALA A 20 8.35 8.56 10.43
CA ALA A 20 7.67 8.88 9.19
C ALA A 20 7.08 10.29 9.26
N VAL A 21 7.17 11.00 8.14
CA VAL A 21 6.60 12.33 7.94
C VAL A 21 5.56 12.26 6.83
N GLU A 22 4.50 13.06 6.94
CA GLU A 22 3.52 13.20 5.86
C GLU A 22 4.20 13.61 4.56
N GLY A 23 3.87 12.92 3.47
CA GLY A 23 4.52 13.08 2.17
C GLY A 23 5.72 12.15 1.93
N ASP A 24 6.19 11.42 2.93
CA ASP A 24 7.27 10.44 2.74
C ASP A 24 6.86 9.34 1.76
N SER A 25 7.77 9.04 0.83
CA SER A 25 7.59 7.91 -0.08
C SER A 25 7.87 6.59 0.64
N ILE A 26 6.94 5.65 0.52
CA ILE A 26 7.05 4.29 1.05
C ILE A 26 7.45 3.36 -0.08
N ASN A 27 8.56 2.64 0.10
CA ASN A 27 8.97 1.62 -0.85
C ASN A 27 8.31 0.27 -0.52
N LEU A 28 7.67 -0.32 -1.53
CA LEU A 28 7.01 -1.62 -1.46
C LEU A 28 7.56 -2.52 -2.58
N THR A 29 7.40 -3.83 -2.42
CA THR A 29 7.74 -4.81 -3.45
C THR A 29 6.59 -5.77 -3.69
N LEU A 30 6.41 -6.18 -4.94
CA LEU A 30 5.47 -7.22 -5.32
C LEU A 30 5.93 -8.56 -4.72
N ASP A 31 5.08 -9.21 -3.94
CA ASP A 31 5.43 -10.42 -3.22
C ASP A 31 5.38 -11.67 -4.11
N GLN A 32 4.48 -11.69 -5.10
CA GLN A 32 4.29 -12.81 -6.02
C GLN A 32 4.07 -12.32 -7.45
N ASP A 33 4.45 -13.13 -8.45
CA ASP A 33 4.24 -12.83 -9.87
C ASP A 33 2.79 -12.42 -10.14
N LEU A 34 2.60 -11.23 -10.71
CA LEU A 34 1.29 -10.73 -11.12
C LEU A 34 0.99 -11.23 -12.53
N LYS A 35 -0.17 -11.88 -12.69
CA LYS A 35 -0.54 -12.56 -13.94
C LYS A 35 -1.89 -12.11 -14.49
N ILE A 36 -2.07 -12.27 -15.80
CA ILE A 36 -3.35 -12.20 -16.49
C ILE A 36 -3.53 -13.53 -17.23
N GLY A 37 -4.45 -14.37 -16.76
CA GLY A 37 -4.49 -15.77 -17.17
C GLY A 37 -3.14 -16.43 -16.85
N ASP A 38 -2.52 -17.05 -17.85
CA ASP A 38 -1.21 -17.70 -17.71
C ASP A 38 -0.01 -16.77 -17.98
N THR A 39 -0.27 -15.54 -18.42
CA THR A 39 0.80 -14.58 -18.77
C THR A 39 1.25 -13.82 -17.54
N VAL A 40 2.53 -13.90 -17.19
CA VAL A 40 3.15 -13.05 -16.17
C VAL A 40 3.35 -11.66 -16.73
N ILE A 41 2.68 -10.67 -16.13
CA ILE A 41 2.80 -9.26 -16.54
C ILE A 41 3.82 -8.50 -15.70
N CYS A 42 4.03 -8.92 -14.45
CA CYS A 42 4.99 -8.31 -13.55
C CYS A 42 5.59 -9.38 -12.63
N LYS A 43 6.92 -9.40 -12.51
CA LYS A 43 7.62 -10.38 -11.69
C LYS A 43 7.64 -9.98 -10.21
N ALA A 44 7.62 -10.97 -9.32
CA ALA A 44 7.89 -10.74 -7.90
C ALA A 44 9.19 -9.95 -7.71
N GLY A 45 9.21 -9.07 -6.70
CA GLY A 45 10.29 -8.10 -6.46
C GLY A 45 10.13 -6.78 -7.21
N ALA A 46 9.17 -6.66 -8.13
CA ALA A 46 8.88 -5.38 -8.79
C ALA A 46 8.52 -4.28 -7.77
N LYS A 47 9.02 -3.07 -8.01
CA LYS A 47 8.86 -1.94 -7.10
C LYS A 47 7.44 -1.38 -7.17
N ALA A 48 6.85 -1.17 -6.01
CA ALA A 48 5.65 -0.37 -5.82
C ALA A 48 5.95 0.82 -4.90
N VAL A 49 5.15 1.86 -5.03
CA VAL A 49 5.29 3.12 -4.30
C VAL A 49 3.98 3.43 -3.58
N GLY A 50 4.10 3.84 -2.32
CA GLY A 50 3.05 4.48 -1.56
C GLY A 50 3.55 5.80 -0.97
N THR A 51 2.66 6.52 -0.29
CA THR A 51 2.95 7.79 0.36
C THR A 51 2.37 7.79 1.77
N VAL A 52 3.11 8.29 2.76
CA VAL A 52 2.57 8.55 4.10
C VAL A 52 1.59 9.72 4.00
N THR A 53 0.34 9.51 4.40
CA THR A 53 -0.70 10.55 4.39
C THR A 53 -0.95 11.16 5.75
N HIS A 54 -0.64 10.43 6.82
CA HIS A 54 -0.68 10.94 8.18
C HIS A 54 0.35 10.23 9.05
N SER A 55 1.03 10.95 9.92
CA SER A 55 1.87 10.31 10.94
C SER A 55 1.86 11.12 12.24
N LYS A 56 1.82 10.40 13.35
CA LYS A 56 1.90 10.96 14.69
C LYS A 56 2.59 9.99 15.61
N LYS A 57 3.62 10.49 16.31
CA LYS A 57 4.28 9.71 17.36
C LYS A 57 3.35 9.54 18.57
N ALA A 58 3.53 8.44 19.28
CA ALA A 58 2.86 8.21 20.55
C ALA A 58 3.21 9.31 21.58
N GLY A 59 2.22 9.65 22.40
CA GLY A 59 2.31 10.74 23.39
C GLY A 59 2.57 10.24 24.81
N MET A 60 3.03 11.15 25.67
CA MET A 60 3.39 10.87 27.07
C MET A 60 2.17 10.54 27.95
N MET A 61 0.96 10.95 27.56
CA MET A 61 -0.30 10.66 28.27
C MET A 61 -0.99 9.38 27.76
N GLY A 62 -0.23 8.39 27.31
CA GLY A 62 -0.76 7.11 26.83
C GLY A 62 -1.44 7.14 25.46
N HIS A 63 -1.42 8.28 24.76
CA HIS A 63 -1.90 8.39 23.38
C HIS A 63 -1.07 7.49 22.45
N ALA A 64 -1.75 6.63 21.69
CA ALA A 64 -1.12 5.79 20.68
C ALA A 64 -0.55 6.63 19.53
N GLY A 65 0.48 6.10 18.86
CA GLY A 65 0.92 6.66 17.59
C GLY A 65 -0.11 6.40 16.50
N GLU A 66 -0.11 7.24 15.47
CA GLU A 66 -0.99 7.17 14.31
C GLU A 66 -0.13 7.11 13.05
N LEU A 67 -0.50 6.27 12.09
CA LEU A 67 0.19 6.15 10.81
C LEU A 67 -0.84 5.76 9.75
N SER A 68 -0.98 6.60 8.75
CA SER A 68 -1.83 6.37 7.58
C SER A 68 -1.00 6.52 6.32
N MET A 69 -1.35 5.74 5.32
CA MET A 69 -0.67 5.76 4.03
C MET A 69 -1.66 5.61 2.89
N ARG A 70 -1.18 5.93 1.69
CA ARG A 70 -1.87 5.70 0.42
C ARG A 70 -0.97 4.89 -0.49
N LEU A 71 -1.56 3.97 -1.24
CA LEU A 71 -0.87 3.30 -2.33
C LEU A 71 -0.96 4.14 -3.61
N GLU A 72 0.14 4.26 -4.34
CA GLU A 72 0.18 5.05 -5.57
C GLU A 72 0.18 4.14 -6.79
N TYR A 73 1.27 3.39 -7.02
CA TYR A 73 1.43 2.54 -8.20
C TYR A 73 2.41 1.39 -8.02
N LEU A 74 2.26 0.37 -8.85
CA LEU A 74 3.25 -0.68 -9.14
C LEU A 74 3.96 -0.37 -10.47
N LEU A 75 5.27 -0.56 -10.54
CA LEU A 75 6.00 -0.52 -11.80
C LEU A 75 5.86 -1.87 -12.53
N VAL A 76 5.26 -1.82 -13.73
CA VAL A 76 5.05 -2.97 -14.62
C VAL A 76 5.80 -2.68 -15.92
N GLY A 77 7.04 -3.17 -16.03
CA GLY A 77 7.97 -2.72 -17.07
C GLY A 77 8.23 -1.21 -16.92
N ASP A 78 8.03 -0.47 -18.01
CA ASP A 78 8.16 1.00 -18.03
C ASP A 78 6.86 1.74 -17.68
N THR A 79 5.78 1.01 -17.37
CA THR A 79 4.45 1.58 -17.10
C THR A 79 4.13 1.57 -15.61
N ARG A 80 3.35 2.55 -15.16
CA ARG A 80 2.81 2.62 -13.79
C ARG A 80 1.39 2.07 -13.78
N LEU A 81 1.16 1.04 -12.98
CA LEU A 81 -0.17 0.48 -12.71
C LEU A 81 -0.70 1.07 -11.39
N ARG A 82 -1.77 1.87 -11.45
CA ARG A 82 -2.34 2.53 -10.26
C ARG A 82 -2.91 1.50 -9.28
N LEU A 83 -2.63 1.72 -7.99
CA LEU A 83 -3.05 0.84 -6.91
C LEU A 83 -3.95 1.56 -5.90
N ARG A 84 -4.73 0.77 -5.17
CA ARG A 84 -5.47 1.19 -3.96
C ARG A 84 -5.41 0.08 -2.92
N GLY A 85 -5.66 0.40 -1.65
CA GLY A 85 -5.59 -0.61 -0.57
C GLY A 85 -6.94 -1.16 -0.11
N SER A 86 -8.05 -0.77 -0.74
CA SER A 86 -9.39 -1.34 -0.48
C SER A 86 -9.97 -2.00 -1.73
N LYS A 87 -10.72 -3.09 -1.55
CA LYS A 87 -11.26 -3.88 -2.68
C LYS A 87 -12.44 -3.17 -3.37
N GLY A 88 -13.15 -2.30 -2.66
CA GLY A 88 -14.28 -1.52 -3.18
C GLY A 88 -13.90 -0.12 -3.68
N LYS A 89 -14.71 0.43 -4.60
CA LYS A 89 -14.75 1.88 -4.83
C LYS A 89 -15.47 2.52 -3.64
N GLU A 90 -14.73 3.10 -2.70
CA GLU A 90 -15.35 4.12 -1.84
C GLU A 90 -15.53 5.39 -2.68
N GLY A 91 -16.76 5.61 -3.11
CA GLY A 91 -17.23 6.88 -3.65
C GLY A 91 -17.12 7.01 -5.17
N GLN A 92 -18.23 6.81 -5.87
CA GLN A 92 -18.48 7.54 -7.11
C GLN A 92 -18.50 9.03 -6.78
N GLY A 93 -17.43 9.74 -7.08
CA GLY A 93 -17.33 11.17 -6.87
C GLY A 93 -16.08 11.68 -7.54
N LYS A 94 -16.27 12.59 -8.51
CA LYS A 94 -15.19 13.40 -9.07
C LYS A 94 -14.42 14.04 -7.91
N GLU A 95 -13.10 14.17 -8.04
CA GLU A 95 -12.16 14.77 -7.08
C GLU A 95 -11.55 13.80 -6.06
N GLY A 96 -10.38 13.25 -6.41
CA GLY A 96 -9.26 13.11 -5.49
C GLY A 96 -9.49 12.37 -4.17
N THR A 97 -10.28 11.29 -4.15
CA THR A 97 -10.50 10.51 -2.93
C THR A 97 -9.18 9.95 -2.41
N ALA A 98 -8.66 10.63 -1.40
CA ALA A 98 -7.63 10.15 -0.53
C ALA A 98 -8.13 8.88 0.16
N VAL A 99 -7.80 7.71 -0.39
CA VAL A 99 -7.98 6.48 0.35
C VAL A 99 -7.00 6.55 1.52
N ALA A 100 -7.51 6.96 2.68
CA ALA A 100 -6.80 6.82 3.94
C ALA A 100 -6.78 5.33 4.25
N LEU A 101 -5.69 4.64 3.90
CA LEU A 101 -5.49 3.28 4.37
C LEU A 101 -5.10 3.35 5.83
N THR A 102 -6.13 3.36 6.68
CA THR A 102 -5.95 2.99 8.08
C THR A 102 -5.79 1.48 8.09
N VAL A 103 -4.54 1.01 7.99
CA VAL A 103 -4.23 -0.40 8.21
C VAL A 103 -4.47 -0.67 9.70
N LEU A 104 -5.69 -1.10 10.02
CA LEU A 104 -6.04 -1.67 11.32
C LEU A 104 -5.43 -3.08 11.35
N PHE A 105 -4.24 -3.22 11.95
CA PHE A 105 -3.47 -4.46 12.03
C PHE A 105 -4.16 -5.54 12.87
N GLY A 106 -5.24 -6.15 12.36
CA GLY A 106 -5.82 -7.42 12.82
C GLY A 106 -6.13 -7.55 14.33
N PRO A 107 -6.53 -8.75 14.80
CA PRO A 107 -6.93 -8.95 16.19
C PRO A 107 -5.76 -8.92 17.20
N ILE A 108 -4.50 -8.87 16.73
CA ILE A 108 -3.29 -8.89 17.59
C ILE A 108 -2.57 -7.52 17.64
N GLY A 109 -2.93 -6.54 16.80
CA GLY A 109 -2.41 -5.16 16.91
C GLY A 109 -2.91 -4.38 18.14
N LEU A 110 -3.75 -5.01 18.97
CA LEU A 110 -4.38 -4.43 20.15
C LEU A 110 -3.73 -4.94 21.44
N LEU A 111 -2.45 -4.63 21.68
CA LEU A 111 -1.87 -4.84 23.01
C LEU A 111 -1.09 -3.63 23.53
N LYS A 112 -1.83 -2.85 24.33
CA LYS A 112 -1.39 -2.14 25.56
C LYS A 112 -0.46 -0.92 25.39
N LYS A 113 -1.06 0.24 25.74
CA LYS A 113 -0.47 1.56 26.09
C LYS A 113 0.43 2.23 25.04
N GLY A 114 -0.01 3.38 24.53
CA GLY A 114 0.81 4.49 24.03
C GLY A 114 2.15 4.18 23.35
N LYS A 115 2.19 3.30 22.35
CA LYS A 115 3.41 3.01 21.58
C LYS A 115 3.30 3.50 20.15
N ASN A 116 4.46 3.79 19.56
CA ASN A 116 4.55 4.10 18.13
C ASN A 116 4.20 2.86 17.32
N ILE A 117 3.65 3.08 16.13
CA ILE A 117 3.47 2.02 15.15
C ILE A 117 4.84 1.69 14.56
N GLU A 118 5.15 0.40 14.40
CA GLU A 118 6.31 -0.10 13.70
C GLU A 118 5.87 -1.18 12.71
N ILE A 119 6.27 -1.01 11.45
CA ILE A 119 6.07 -1.95 10.36
C ILE A 119 7.45 -2.40 9.94
N LYS A 120 7.71 -3.70 9.99
CA LYS A 120 8.99 -4.27 9.57
C LYS A 120 9.02 -4.51 8.08
N GLN A 121 10.20 -4.38 7.48
CA GLN A 121 10.43 -4.87 6.14
C GLN A 121 9.95 -6.32 6.01
N GLY A 122 9.32 -6.63 4.88
CA GLY A 122 8.72 -7.93 4.60
C GLY A 122 7.29 -8.10 5.12
N THR A 123 6.77 -7.16 5.92
CA THR A 123 5.35 -7.19 6.33
C THR A 123 4.45 -7.21 5.08
N PRO A 124 3.51 -8.16 4.96
CA PRO A 124 2.63 -8.24 3.82
C PRO A 124 1.60 -7.10 3.83
N LEU A 125 1.21 -6.66 2.64
CA LEU A 125 0.23 -5.61 2.41
C LEU A 125 -0.66 -5.99 1.22
N ALA A 126 -1.97 -6.13 1.46
CA ALA A 126 -2.94 -6.33 0.40
C ALA A 126 -3.19 -5.02 -0.34
N ALA A 127 -3.13 -5.09 -1.67
CA ALA A 127 -3.44 -4.00 -2.58
C ALA A 127 -4.35 -4.50 -3.70
N TYR A 128 -4.94 -3.55 -4.42
CA TYR A 128 -5.85 -3.80 -5.53
C TYR A 128 -5.53 -2.84 -6.67
N THR A 129 -5.76 -3.28 -7.91
CA THR A 129 -5.66 -2.38 -9.06
C THR A 129 -6.76 -1.32 -9.02
N ASP A 130 -6.41 -0.06 -9.27
CA ASP A 130 -7.38 1.04 -9.37
C ASP A 130 -7.82 1.33 -10.81
N GLU A 131 -7.29 0.57 -11.77
CA GLU A 131 -7.61 0.71 -13.19
C GLU A 131 -7.64 -0.64 -13.91
N ILE A 132 -8.22 -0.64 -15.11
CA ILE A 132 -8.14 -1.75 -16.04
C ILE A 132 -6.77 -1.68 -16.72
N TYR A 133 -5.95 -2.72 -16.54
CA TYR A 133 -4.67 -2.83 -17.23
C TYR A 133 -4.76 -3.83 -18.38
N VAL A 134 -4.41 -3.36 -19.58
CA VAL A 134 -4.31 -4.18 -20.80
C VAL A 134 -2.84 -4.39 -21.09
N VAL A 135 -2.44 -5.65 -21.34
CA VAL A 135 -1.07 -5.97 -21.71
C VAL A 135 -0.75 -5.23 -23.02
N PRO A 136 0.27 -4.36 -23.06
CA PRO A 136 0.70 -3.75 -24.31
C PRO A 136 1.06 -4.88 -25.29
N GLY A 137 0.51 -4.83 -26.51
CA GLY A 137 0.85 -5.80 -27.55
C GLY A 137 2.36 -5.78 -27.86
N PRO A 138 2.94 -6.88 -28.39
CA PRO A 138 4.33 -6.86 -28.81
C PRO A 138 4.53 -5.72 -29.82
N LYS A 139 5.57 -4.92 -29.59
CA LYS A 139 6.11 -4.01 -30.61
C LYS A 139 6.81 -4.81 -31.69
#